data_AF-A0A229T992-F1
#
_entry.id   AF-A0A229T992-F1
#
_cell.length_a   1.000
_cell.length_b   1.000
_cell.length_c   1.000
_cell.angle_alpha   90.00
_cell.angle_beta   90.00
_cell.angle_gamma   90.00
#
_symmetry.space_group_name_H-M   'P 1'
#
loop_
_entity.id
_entity.type
_entity.pdbx_description
1 polymer ?
#
loop_
_entity_poly.entity_id
_entity_poly.type
_entity_poly.pdbx_seq_one_letter_code
_entity_poly.pdbx_strand_id
1 'polypeptide(L)'
;MSHALPPRRELPPEVRERMRATVRAGLAPRRGRALAAAAAVVLLVGGALIGAQFLRPAEPVAGAGGGVDDRCWAAIASAGRAGQVPPRAEWQVTGRRALGDDVVTSYLAGGKPVFCETTATTVTVSDPGAAPASAPGSRTGLLLRTGTGLVAGVADPLWPRIELSLADGLGVTVEPVTPASGVFTAFTGTGPATPLWAGMSVEGQTARPGPRVELPPAPAPLVSVVDVPGDRSSPAGRALGECLAALAEPPDDADGYQPGAMLENGPYRVVLGRSAEHTIACVSGPAGATLQLDTFVGRSIPVRRLSVPAQGGKVPFVGIAPRSAASMVADFGTGEPVTVPVVNGTFAGWLPQGATPVYPERGDAWVRVADARGVTLYNGSVTLR
;
A
#
# COMPACT_ATOMS: atom_id res chain seq x y z
N MET A 1 4.28 20.57 33.17
CA MET A 1 3.73 21.91 32.86
C MET A 1 2.48 21.71 32.03
N SER A 2 1.31 21.95 32.59
CA SER A 2 0.02 21.71 31.92
C SER A 2 -0.31 22.92 31.05
N HIS A 3 -0.30 22.75 29.72
CA HIS A 3 -0.80 23.78 28.81
C HIS A 3 -2.32 23.85 28.92
N ALA A 4 -2.81 24.86 29.65
CA ALA A 4 -4.23 25.17 29.72
C ALA A 4 -4.70 25.70 28.36
N LEU A 5 -5.69 25.01 27.77
CA LEU A 5 -6.33 25.49 26.55
C LEU A 5 -7.08 26.81 26.83
N PRO A 6 -7.07 27.76 25.89
CA PRO A 6 -7.75 29.03 26.07
C PRO A 6 -9.26 28.82 26.29
N PRO A 7 -9.87 29.64 27.15
CA PRO A 7 -11.29 29.51 27.48
C PRO A 7 -12.15 29.67 26.23
N ARG A 8 -13.14 28.79 26.08
CA ARG A 8 -14.10 28.83 24.98
C ARG A 8 -14.84 30.16 25.02
N ARG A 9 -14.63 31.01 24.02
CA ARG A 9 -15.44 32.22 23.82
C ARG A 9 -16.74 31.83 23.13
N GLU A 10 -17.86 32.28 23.68
CA GLU A 10 -19.14 32.17 23.00
C GLU A 10 -19.15 33.05 21.75
N LEU A 11 -19.67 32.50 20.65
CA LEU A 11 -19.83 33.24 19.40
C LEU A 11 -20.92 34.31 19.56
N PRO A 12 -20.68 35.55 19.09
CA PRO A 12 -21.70 36.59 19.07
C PRO A 12 -22.98 36.12 18.39
N PRO A 13 -24.17 36.52 18.90
CA PRO A 13 -25.46 36.02 18.42
C PRO A 13 -25.65 36.21 16.90
N GLU A 14 -25.12 37.31 16.36
CA GLU A 14 -25.18 37.70 14.95
C GLU A 14 -24.46 36.69 14.04
N VAL A 15 -23.31 36.17 14.48
CA VAL A 15 -22.51 35.18 13.75
C VAL A 15 -23.22 33.84 13.74
N ARG A 16 -23.82 33.48 14.88
CA ARG A 16 -24.59 32.24 15.04
C ARG A 16 -25.87 32.24 14.20
N GLU A 17 -26.53 33.39 14.08
CA GLU A 17 -27.70 33.56 13.21
C GLU A 17 -27.32 33.50 11.73
N ARG A 18 -26.21 34.15 11.33
CA ARG A 18 -25.70 34.09 9.95
C ARG A 18 -25.33 32.65 9.55
N MET A 19 -24.68 31.90 10.43
CA MET A 19 -24.38 30.48 10.21
C MET A 19 -25.66 29.62 10.06
N ARG A 20 -26.68 29.85 10.90
CA ARG A 20 -27.97 29.14 10.79
C ARG A 20 -28.70 29.46 9.49
N ALA A 21 -28.65 30.70 9.03
CA ALA A 21 -29.24 31.12 7.76
C ALA A 21 -28.55 30.43 6.57
N THR A 22 -27.22 30.38 6.55
CA THR A 22 -26.44 29.69 5.50
C THR A 22 -26.74 28.20 5.44
N VAL A 23 -26.86 27.53 6.59
CA VAL A 23 -27.19 26.10 6.66
C VAL A 23 -28.61 25.83 6.17
N ARG A 24 -29.59 26.67 6.54
CA ARG A 24 -30.98 26.52 6.06
C ARG A 24 -31.14 26.78 4.57
N ALA A 25 -30.36 27.70 4.00
CA ALA A 25 -30.35 27.95 2.56
C ALA A 25 -29.84 26.75 1.74
N GLY A 26 -28.94 25.95 2.31
CA GLY A 26 -28.46 24.70 1.70
C GLY A 26 -29.43 23.52 1.78
N LEU A 27 -30.47 23.61 2.63
CA LEU A 27 -31.42 22.52 2.90
C LEU A 27 -32.79 22.69 2.22
N ALA A 28 -32.97 23.71 1.37
CA ALA A 28 -34.24 23.91 0.68
C ALA A 28 -34.51 22.77 -0.34
N PRO A 29 -35.62 22.02 -0.22
CA PRO A 29 -35.92 20.91 -1.12
C PRO A 29 -36.29 21.43 -2.51
N ARG A 30 -35.47 21.11 -3.52
CA ARG A 30 -35.79 21.33 -4.94
C ARG A 30 -36.94 20.40 -5.35
N ARG A 31 -38.16 20.94 -5.44
CA ARG A 31 -39.30 20.26 -6.07
C ARG A 31 -39.10 20.24 -7.59
N GLY A 32 -38.55 19.14 -8.10
CA GLY A 32 -38.52 18.81 -9.53
C GLY A 32 -39.46 17.62 -9.81
N ARG A 33 -40.23 17.73 -10.89
CA ARG A 33 -41.28 16.78 -11.32
C ARG A 33 -40.66 15.44 -11.72
N ALA A 34 -41.21 14.35 -11.19
CA ALA A 34 -40.88 12.98 -11.60
C ALA A 34 -41.51 12.67 -12.96
N LEU A 35 -40.67 12.35 -13.95
CA LEU A 35 -41.07 11.63 -15.15
C LEU A 35 -40.55 10.20 -14.99
N ALA A 36 -41.50 9.26 -14.89
CA ALA A 36 -41.23 7.85 -14.94
C ALA A 36 -40.88 7.45 -16.38
N ALA A 37 -39.73 6.81 -16.58
CA ALA A 37 -39.39 6.16 -17.83
C ALA A 37 -39.03 4.70 -17.55
N ALA A 38 -39.76 3.82 -18.24
CA ALA A 38 -39.77 2.39 -18.10
C ALA A 38 -38.46 1.75 -18.58
N ALA A 39 -38.10 0.63 -17.95
CA ALA A 39 -36.99 -0.22 -18.33
C ALA A 39 -37.22 -0.87 -19.71
N ALA A 40 -36.20 -0.83 -20.56
CA ALA A 40 -36.08 -1.68 -21.73
C ALA A 40 -34.76 -2.45 -21.64
N VAL A 41 -34.85 -3.76 -21.46
CA VAL A 41 -33.71 -4.68 -21.55
C VAL A 41 -33.51 -5.00 -23.03
N VAL A 42 -32.40 -4.51 -23.60
CA VAL A 42 -31.97 -4.89 -24.96
C VAL A 42 -30.67 -5.70 -24.82
N LEU A 43 -30.76 -6.99 -25.12
CA LEU A 43 -29.62 -7.85 -25.43
C LEU A 43 -29.10 -7.47 -26.81
N LEU A 44 -27.85 -7.00 -26.91
CA LEU A 44 -27.15 -6.86 -28.18
C LEU A 44 -25.80 -7.56 -28.14
N VAL A 45 -25.70 -8.55 -29.03
CA VAL A 45 -24.52 -9.31 -29.42
C VAL A 45 -23.89 -8.60 -30.63
N GLY A 46 -22.56 -8.41 -30.59
CA GLY A 46 -21.69 -8.00 -31.72
C GLY A 46 -21.59 -6.48 -31.92
N GLY A 47 -20.43 -5.84 -32.10
CA GLY A 47 -19.05 -6.27 -32.33
C GLY A 47 -18.39 -5.32 -33.35
N ALA A 48 -17.29 -4.64 -33.00
CA ALA A 48 -16.20 -4.12 -33.87
C ALA A 48 -15.28 -3.17 -33.07
N LEU A 49 -14.08 -3.61 -32.66
CA LEU A 49 -12.78 -3.39 -33.33
C LEU A 49 -12.17 -1.99 -33.15
N ILE A 50 -11.58 -1.73 -31.97
CA ILE A 50 -10.41 -0.84 -31.81
C ILE A 50 -9.46 -1.47 -30.77
N GLY A 51 -8.23 -1.83 -31.20
CA GLY A 51 -7.08 -2.00 -30.29
C GLY A 51 -6.72 -3.41 -29.78
N ALA A 52 -6.70 -4.43 -30.64
CA ALA A 52 -6.15 -5.74 -30.29
C ALA A 52 -4.60 -5.72 -30.28
N GLN A 53 -3.97 -5.42 -29.13
CA GLN A 53 -2.60 -5.87 -28.82
C GLN A 53 -2.31 -6.20 -27.34
N PHE A 54 -3.25 -6.05 -26.39
CA PHE A 54 -2.95 -6.23 -24.95
C PHE A 54 -3.55 -7.48 -24.27
N LEU A 55 -4.15 -8.40 -25.02
CA LEU A 55 -4.71 -9.64 -24.46
C LEU A 55 -3.97 -10.86 -25.00
N ARG A 56 -2.68 -11.00 -24.64
CA ARG A 56 -2.12 -12.34 -24.46
C ARG A 56 -2.38 -12.72 -23.01
N PRO A 57 -3.08 -13.84 -22.73
CA PRO A 57 -3.03 -14.43 -21.41
C PRO A 57 -1.55 -14.71 -21.13
N ALA A 58 -1.00 -14.11 -20.07
CA ALA A 58 0.26 -14.57 -19.54
C ALA A 58 0.06 -16.04 -19.18
N GLU A 59 0.76 -16.94 -19.86
CA GLU A 59 0.86 -18.32 -19.41
C GLU A 59 1.35 -18.27 -17.96
N PRO A 60 0.74 -19.04 -17.04
CA PRO A 60 1.21 -19.10 -15.67
C PRO A 60 2.65 -19.60 -15.70
N VAL A 61 3.59 -18.70 -15.47
CA VAL A 61 4.97 -19.06 -15.17
C VAL A 61 4.87 -19.99 -13.96
N ALA A 62 5.30 -21.24 -14.15
CA ALA A 62 5.36 -22.22 -13.07
C ALA A 62 6.27 -21.65 -11.98
N GLY A 63 5.66 -21.04 -10.96
CA GLY A 63 6.36 -20.58 -9.77
C GLY A 63 7.00 -21.80 -9.12
N ALA A 64 8.32 -21.79 -9.05
CA ALA A 64 9.11 -22.81 -8.38
C ALA A 64 8.51 -23.06 -6.98
N GLY A 65 8.10 -24.31 -6.74
CA GLY A 65 7.39 -24.74 -5.53
C GLY A 65 8.27 -24.84 -4.29
N GLY A 66 9.02 -23.79 -3.96
CA GLY A 66 9.65 -23.61 -2.66
C GLY A 66 8.79 -22.72 -1.77
N GLY A 67 8.60 -23.08 -0.50
CA GLY A 67 7.90 -22.21 0.45
C GLY A 67 8.64 -20.88 0.67
N VAL A 68 8.02 -19.93 1.37
CA VAL A 68 8.66 -18.64 1.75
C VAL A 68 10.04 -18.87 2.40
N ASP A 69 10.17 -19.92 3.20
CA ASP A 69 11.42 -20.26 3.89
C ASP A 69 12.54 -20.71 2.94
N ASP A 70 12.19 -21.20 1.75
CA ASP A 70 13.14 -21.62 0.72
C ASP A 70 13.69 -20.40 -0.03
N ARG A 71 12.88 -19.35 -0.24
CA ARG A 71 13.33 -18.08 -0.85
C ARG A 71 14.37 -17.38 0.03
N CYS A 72 14.16 -17.36 1.34
CA CYS A 72 15.10 -16.77 2.30
C CYS A 72 16.48 -17.42 2.23
N TRP A 73 16.53 -18.75 2.27
CA TRP A 73 17.80 -19.47 2.19
C TRP A 73 18.45 -19.36 0.80
N ALA A 74 17.64 -19.43 -0.26
CA ALA A 74 18.13 -19.27 -1.64
C ALA A 74 18.80 -17.91 -1.83
N ALA A 75 18.22 -16.81 -1.32
CA ALA A 75 18.81 -15.47 -1.39
C ALA A 75 20.19 -15.39 -0.69
N ILE A 76 20.31 -16.01 0.49
CA ILE A 76 21.59 -16.07 1.22
C ILE A 76 22.63 -16.88 0.45
N ALA A 77 22.23 -18.03 -0.09
CA ALA A 77 23.09 -18.91 -0.85
C ALA A 77 23.57 -18.26 -2.16
N SER A 78 22.66 -17.63 -2.92
CA SER A 78 22.99 -16.95 -4.18
C SER A 78 23.89 -15.73 -3.96
N ALA A 79 23.77 -15.07 -2.81
CA ALA A 79 24.67 -13.98 -2.42
C ALA A 79 26.04 -14.45 -1.89
N GLY A 80 26.28 -15.77 -1.80
CA GLY A 80 27.53 -16.33 -1.25
C GLY A 80 27.70 -16.10 0.25
N ARG A 81 26.61 -15.86 0.99
CA ARG A 81 26.62 -15.54 2.43
C ARG A 81 26.29 -16.71 3.35
N ALA A 82 26.13 -17.92 2.80
CA ALA A 82 25.73 -19.10 3.57
C ALA A 82 26.68 -19.44 4.74
N GLY A 83 27.97 -19.15 4.63
CA GLY A 83 28.94 -19.37 5.72
C GLY A 83 28.84 -18.37 6.89
N GLN A 84 28.01 -17.33 6.77
CA GLN A 84 27.80 -16.30 7.80
C GLN A 84 26.55 -16.57 8.65
N VAL A 85 25.80 -17.62 8.32
CA VAL A 85 24.60 -18.04 9.05
C VAL A 85 24.72 -19.49 9.50
N PRO A 86 24.06 -19.90 10.59
CA PRO A 86 23.94 -21.30 10.95
C PRO A 86 23.32 -22.13 9.80
N PRO A 87 23.66 -23.42 9.68
CA PRO A 87 23.07 -24.30 8.67
C PRO A 87 21.54 -24.23 8.68
N ARG A 88 20.92 -24.25 7.49
CA ARG A 88 19.45 -24.16 7.33
C ARG A 88 18.67 -25.17 8.17
N ALA A 89 19.24 -26.34 8.43
CA ALA A 89 18.64 -27.38 9.28
C ALA A 89 18.47 -26.97 10.75
N GLU A 90 19.22 -25.97 11.21
CA GLU A 90 19.14 -25.42 12.57
C GLU A 90 18.14 -24.27 12.70
N TRP A 91 17.53 -23.84 11.59
CA TRP A 91 16.59 -22.72 11.59
C TRP A 91 15.20 -23.19 12.03
N GLN A 92 14.68 -22.57 13.10
CA GLN A 92 13.35 -22.83 13.62
C GLN A 92 12.48 -21.60 13.39
N VAL A 93 11.35 -21.75 12.70
CA VAL A 93 10.39 -20.66 12.52
C VAL A 93 9.78 -20.32 13.89
N THR A 94 9.89 -19.05 14.29
CA THR A 94 9.29 -18.54 15.54
C THR A 94 8.04 -17.71 15.29
N GLY A 95 7.84 -17.22 14.06
CA GLY A 95 6.71 -16.39 13.72
C GLY A 95 6.64 -16.11 12.23
N ARG A 96 5.43 -15.84 11.76
CA ARG A 96 5.18 -15.36 10.40
C ARG A 96 4.08 -14.31 10.44
N ARG A 97 4.33 -13.19 9.76
CA ARG A 97 3.34 -12.13 9.54
C ARG A 97 3.28 -11.84 8.05
N ALA A 98 2.12 -11.41 7.60
CA ALA A 98 1.93 -10.96 6.23
C ALA A 98 1.08 -9.69 6.20
N LEU A 99 1.46 -8.76 5.33
CA LEU A 99 0.67 -7.61 4.92
C LEU A 99 0.64 -7.58 3.38
N GLY A 100 -0.49 -8.01 2.81
CA GLY A 100 -0.59 -8.19 1.36
C GLY A 100 0.35 -9.30 0.89
N ASP A 101 1.30 -8.93 0.02
CA ASP A 101 2.33 -9.83 -0.53
C ASP A 101 3.66 -9.68 0.21
N ASP A 102 3.72 -8.84 1.25
CA ASP A 102 4.88 -8.72 2.13
C ASP A 102 4.74 -9.78 3.20
N VAL A 103 5.73 -10.66 3.30
CA VAL A 103 5.76 -11.71 4.31
C VAL A 103 7.08 -11.60 5.06
N VAL A 104 6.98 -11.38 6.36
CA VAL A 104 8.12 -11.50 7.26
C VAL A 104 8.02 -12.82 8.02
N THR A 105 9.08 -13.61 7.96
CA THR A 105 9.26 -14.81 8.78
C THR A 105 10.41 -14.57 9.76
N SER A 106 10.14 -14.79 11.04
CA SER A 106 11.17 -14.77 12.08
C SER A 106 11.63 -16.20 12.38
N TYR A 107 12.92 -16.35 12.59
CA TYR A 107 13.58 -17.62 12.89
C TYR A 107 14.45 -17.49 14.14
N LEU A 108 14.70 -18.62 14.79
CA LEU A 108 15.89 -18.83 15.61
C LEU A 108 16.86 -19.67 14.79
N ALA A 109 18.03 -19.11 14.47
CA ALA A 109 19.12 -19.79 13.80
C ALA A 109 20.31 -19.85 14.77
N GLY A 110 20.69 -21.04 15.22
CA GLY A 110 21.75 -21.19 16.22
C GLY A 110 21.48 -20.40 17.52
N GLY A 111 20.22 -20.31 17.93
CA GLY A 111 19.77 -19.54 19.10
C GLY A 111 19.71 -18.02 18.91
N LYS A 112 20.02 -17.50 17.72
CA LYS A 112 19.95 -16.07 17.41
C LYS A 112 18.73 -15.74 16.56
N PRO A 113 18.06 -14.60 16.79
CA PRO A 113 16.95 -14.16 15.96
C PRO A 113 17.43 -13.80 14.55
N VAL A 114 16.73 -14.31 13.53
CA VAL A 114 16.88 -13.92 12.12
C VAL A 114 15.51 -13.56 11.58
N PHE A 115 15.43 -12.48 10.82
CA PHE A 115 14.22 -12.06 10.13
C PHE A 115 14.47 -12.12 8.63
N CYS A 116 13.53 -12.70 7.91
CA CYS A 116 13.50 -12.68 6.46
C CYS A 116 12.20 -12.03 6.01
N GLU A 117 12.32 -10.91 5.34
CA GLU A 117 11.26 -10.30 4.56
C GLU A 117 11.28 -10.86 3.14
N THR A 118 10.13 -11.27 2.63
CA THR A 118 9.95 -11.62 1.23
C THR A 118 8.79 -10.82 0.68
N THR A 119 9.04 -10.06 -0.38
CA THR A 119 7.99 -9.40 -1.16
C THR A 119 7.74 -10.18 -2.45
N ALA A 120 6.93 -9.61 -3.36
CA ALA A 120 6.74 -10.16 -4.70
C ALA A 120 8.06 -10.23 -5.51
N THR A 121 9.06 -9.42 -5.17
CA THR A 121 10.25 -9.21 -6.01
C THR A 121 11.58 -9.22 -5.25
N THR A 122 11.53 -9.08 -3.94
CA THR A 122 12.72 -8.93 -3.10
C THR A 122 12.73 -9.91 -1.94
N VAL A 123 13.95 -10.20 -1.48
CA VAL A 123 14.21 -10.92 -0.24
C VAL A 123 15.25 -10.15 0.56
N THR A 124 14.90 -9.78 1.79
CA THR A 124 15.79 -9.10 2.73
C THR A 124 15.98 -9.95 3.98
N VAL A 125 17.21 -10.30 4.34
CA VAL A 125 17.50 -11.11 5.53
C VAL A 125 18.39 -10.33 6.50
N SER A 126 17.99 -10.25 7.78
CA SER A 126 18.79 -9.65 8.84
C SER A 126 20.07 -10.45 9.09
N ASP A 127 21.13 -9.79 9.53
CA ASP A 127 22.37 -10.46 9.93
C ASP A 127 22.29 -11.04 11.37
N PRO A 128 22.31 -12.37 11.56
CA PRO A 128 22.37 -12.96 12.91
C PRO A 128 23.68 -12.66 13.66
N GLY A 129 24.72 -12.23 12.97
CA GLY A 129 25.99 -11.82 13.55
C GLY A 129 25.98 -10.39 14.07
N ALA A 130 25.06 -9.54 13.60
CA ALA A 130 25.00 -8.14 13.99
C ALA A 130 24.50 -7.99 15.43
N ALA A 131 25.23 -7.19 16.22
CA ALA A 131 24.78 -6.80 17.56
C ALA A 131 23.79 -5.63 17.43
N PRO A 132 22.50 -5.80 17.83
CA PRO A 132 21.55 -4.71 17.76
C PRO A 132 21.93 -3.62 18.79
N ALA A 133 21.96 -2.37 18.35
CA ALA A 133 22.05 -1.25 19.27
C ALA A 133 20.75 -1.16 20.07
N SER A 134 20.87 -1.18 21.40
CA SER A 134 19.72 -1.08 22.29
C SER A 134 19.33 0.39 22.52
N ALA A 135 18.03 0.65 22.57
CA ALA A 135 17.51 1.96 22.90
C ALA A 135 17.85 2.34 24.36
N PRO A 136 18.18 3.61 24.65
CA PRO A 136 18.60 4.04 25.98
C PRO A 136 17.64 3.60 27.09
N GLY A 137 18.16 2.95 28.13
CA GLY A 137 17.36 2.51 29.27
C GLY A 137 16.48 1.29 29.01
N SER A 138 16.67 0.56 27.90
CA SER A 138 15.95 -0.68 27.58
C SER A 138 16.87 -1.72 26.95
N ARG A 139 16.38 -2.95 26.82
CA ARG A 139 16.99 -4.01 25.97
C ARG A 139 16.32 -4.13 24.60
N THR A 140 15.50 -3.15 24.22
CA THR A 140 14.83 -3.13 22.92
C THR A 140 15.79 -2.65 21.83
N GLY A 141 15.87 -3.36 20.71
CA GLY A 141 16.71 -2.97 19.57
C GLY A 141 16.20 -3.55 18.24
N LEU A 142 16.49 -2.85 17.15
CA LEU A 142 16.15 -3.28 15.79
C LEU A 142 17.23 -4.20 15.20
N LEU A 143 16.79 -5.19 14.43
CA LEU A 143 17.63 -6.14 13.70
C LEU A 143 17.37 -6.10 12.20
N LEU A 144 16.17 -5.69 11.78
CA LEU A 144 15.82 -5.48 10.39
C LEU A 144 14.95 -4.25 10.25
N ARG A 145 15.25 -3.44 9.23
CA ARG A 145 14.38 -2.39 8.73
C ARG A 145 14.54 -2.29 7.23
N THR A 146 13.44 -2.20 6.51
CA THR A 146 13.43 -2.32 5.04
C THR A 146 12.72 -1.11 4.40
N GLY A 147 12.85 -0.98 3.07
CA GLY A 147 12.23 0.12 2.31
C GLY A 147 10.69 0.05 2.26
N THR A 148 10.11 -1.14 2.50
CA THR A 148 8.65 -1.32 2.56
C THR A 148 8.06 -0.75 3.85
N GLY A 149 8.89 -0.48 4.87
CA GLY A 149 8.42 -0.06 6.19
C GLY A 149 8.24 -1.23 7.16
N LEU A 150 8.72 -2.43 6.85
CA LEU A 150 8.89 -3.47 7.85
C LEU A 150 9.97 -3.06 8.86
N VAL A 151 9.67 -3.29 10.14
CA VAL A 151 10.65 -3.29 11.22
C VAL A 151 10.56 -4.58 12.02
N ALA A 152 11.71 -5.12 12.39
CA ALA A 152 11.80 -6.29 13.23
C ALA A 152 12.99 -6.20 14.18
N GLY A 153 12.84 -6.82 15.35
CA GLY A 153 13.84 -6.71 16.40
C GLY A 153 13.52 -7.54 17.62
N VAL A 154 14.24 -7.23 18.69
CA VAL A 154 14.04 -7.80 20.02
C VAL A 154 13.53 -6.71 20.94
N ALA A 155 12.48 -7.01 21.71
CA ALA A 155 11.94 -6.11 22.73
C ALA A 155 12.58 -6.40 24.08
N ASP A 156 12.53 -5.41 24.98
CA ASP A 156 12.85 -5.62 26.38
C ASP A 156 12.02 -6.79 26.94
N PRO A 157 12.62 -7.78 27.63
CA PRO A 157 11.89 -8.93 28.18
C PRO A 157 10.74 -8.59 29.12
N LEU A 158 10.71 -7.37 29.67
CA LEU A 158 9.59 -6.90 30.50
C LEU A 158 8.39 -6.41 29.68
N TRP A 159 8.53 -6.29 28.36
CA TRP A 159 7.49 -5.74 27.48
C TRP A 159 6.69 -6.88 26.83
N PRO A 160 5.44 -7.12 27.24
CA PRO A 160 4.62 -8.16 26.61
C PRO A 160 4.16 -7.77 25.19
N ARG A 161 4.09 -6.47 24.91
CA ARG A 161 3.79 -5.89 23.60
C ARG A 161 4.68 -4.67 23.40
N ILE A 162 5.06 -4.45 22.16
CA ILE A 162 5.80 -3.26 21.75
C ILE A 162 4.86 -2.32 21.02
N GLU A 163 4.88 -1.06 21.41
CA GLU A 163 4.24 0.03 20.71
C GLU A 163 5.31 0.82 19.95
N LEU A 164 5.11 0.99 18.65
CA LEU A 164 5.99 1.74 17.75
C LEU A 164 5.27 3.00 17.30
N SER A 165 5.98 4.12 17.23
CA SER A 165 5.41 5.43 16.85
C SER A 165 6.47 6.37 16.26
N LEU A 166 6.00 7.45 15.63
CA LEU A 166 6.81 8.61 15.24
C LEU A 166 7.07 9.52 16.45
N ALA A 167 7.93 10.54 16.28
CA ALA A 167 8.37 11.44 17.35
C ALA A 167 7.19 12.08 18.09
N ASP A 168 6.21 12.52 17.33
CA ASP A 168 4.98 13.19 17.77
C ASP A 168 3.96 12.23 18.42
N GLY A 169 4.17 10.92 18.35
CA GLY A 169 3.24 9.91 18.85
C GLY A 169 2.16 9.51 17.85
N LEU A 170 2.25 9.94 16.59
CA LEU A 170 1.42 9.43 15.51
C LEU A 170 2.01 8.13 14.92
N GLY A 171 1.24 7.49 14.04
CA GLY A 171 1.67 6.24 13.37
C GLY A 171 1.81 5.06 14.32
N VAL A 172 0.97 5.00 15.36
CA VAL A 172 1.07 3.99 16.42
C VAL A 172 0.75 2.61 15.89
N THR A 173 1.67 1.66 16.06
CA THR A 173 1.46 0.23 15.80
C THR A 173 1.79 -0.57 17.06
N VAL A 174 0.90 -1.47 17.48
CA VAL A 174 1.08 -2.28 18.70
C VAL A 174 1.16 -3.76 18.36
N GLU A 175 2.36 -4.32 18.47
CA GLU A 175 2.63 -5.71 18.14
C GLU A 175 2.90 -6.55 19.40
N PRO A 176 2.44 -7.82 19.42
CA PRO A 176 2.82 -8.73 20.48
C PRO A 176 4.30 -9.08 20.37
N VAL A 177 4.94 -9.25 21.54
CA VAL A 177 6.31 -9.77 21.64
C VAL A 177 6.22 -11.28 21.83
N THR A 178 7.02 -12.03 21.09
CA THR A 178 7.04 -13.50 21.23
C THR A 178 7.70 -13.89 22.55
N PRO A 179 7.00 -14.55 23.50
CA PRO A 179 7.50 -14.67 24.88
C PRO A 179 8.85 -15.39 25.02
N ALA A 180 9.11 -16.41 24.22
CA ALA A 180 10.34 -17.22 24.34
C ALA A 180 11.58 -16.55 23.73
N SER A 181 11.40 -15.73 22.70
CA SER A 181 12.49 -15.15 21.91
C SER A 181 12.62 -13.64 22.05
N GLY A 182 11.63 -12.97 22.64
CA GLY A 182 11.56 -11.51 22.71
C GLY A 182 11.37 -10.84 21.35
N VAL A 183 11.13 -11.59 20.28
CA VAL A 183 11.07 -11.01 18.92
C VAL A 183 9.74 -10.35 18.64
N PHE A 184 9.79 -9.28 17.85
CA PHE A 184 8.62 -8.61 17.28
C PHE A 184 8.86 -8.29 15.80
N THR A 185 7.77 -8.10 15.06
CA THR A 185 7.75 -7.69 13.66
C THR A 185 6.55 -6.76 13.46
N ALA A 186 6.74 -5.61 12.84
CA ALA A 186 5.69 -4.64 12.58
C ALA A 186 5.84 -4.03 11.19
N PHE A 187 4.72 -3.75 10.52
CA PHE A 187 4.70 -2.98 9.28
C PHE A 187 4.30 -1.54 9.63
N THR A 188 5.27 -0.64 9.71
CA THR A 188 5.05 0.75 10.12
C THR A 188 4.74 1.68 8.94
N GLY A 189 5.03 1.23 7.71
CA GLY A 189 4.93 2.06 6.50
C GLY A 189 5.89 3.25 6.51
N THR A 190 6.97 3.19 7.29
CA THR A 190 7.96 4.27 7.41
C THR A 190 9.32 3.82 6.89
N GLY A 191 9.88 4.61 5.96
CA GLY A 191 11.18 4.31 5.35
C GLY A 191 12.34 4.28 6.36
N PRO A 192 13.48 3.67 5.99
CA PRO A 192 14.59 3.37 6.90
C PRO A 192 15.20 4.60 7.58
N ALA A 193 15.12 5.78 6.95
CA ALA A 193 15.63 7.04 7.46
C ALA A 193 14.71 7.72 8.51
N THR A 194 13.43 7.35 8.60
CA THR A 194 12.49 7.99 9.54
C THR A 194 12.76 7.48 10.96
N PRO A 195 13.11 8.30 11.95
CA PRO A 195 13.36 7.79 13.30
C PRO A 195 12.10 7.15 13.89
N LEU A 196 12.28 6.17 14.78
CA LEU A 196 11.18 5.44 15.42
C LEU A 196 11.33 5.42 16.93
N TRP A 197 10.19 5.42 17.62
CA TRP A 197 10.13 5.38 19.07
C TRP A 197 9.36 4.15 19.50
N ALA A 198 9.91 3.46 20.49
CA ALA A 198 9.31 2.28 21.09
C ALA A 198 8.83 2.56 22.52
N GLY A 199 7.76 1.88 22.92
CA GLY A 199 7.29 1.85 24.30
C GLY A 199 6.63 0.52 24.62
N MET A 200 6.46 0.25 25.92
CA MET A 200 5.71 -0.91 26.38
C MET A 200 4.21 -0.69 26.19
N SER A 201 3.48 -1.69 25.72
CA SER A 201 2.02 -1.71 25.76
C SER A 201 1.51 -2.92 26.52
N VAL A 202 0.38 -2.76 27.21
CA VAL A 202 -0.28 -3.82 27.97
C VAL A 202 -1.72 -3.91 27.51
N GLU A 203 -2.17 -5.12 27.21
CA GLU A 203 -3.54 -5.36 26.74
C GLU A 203 -4.57 -4.89 27.78
N GLY A 204 -5.61 -4.19 27.30
CA GLY A 204 -6.65 -3.63 28.15
C GLY A 204 -6.30 -2.29 28.82
N GLN A 205 -5.07 -1.80 28.70
CA GLN A 205 -4.70 -0.49 29.21
C GLN A 205 -4.83 0.59 28.13
N THR A 206 -5.49 1.69 28.46
CA THR A 206 -5.64 2.86 27.57
C THR A 206 -4.45 3.81 27.67
N ALA A 207 -3.75 3.82 28.80
CA ALA A 207 -2.55 4.60 29.01
C ALA A 207 -1.31 3.72 28.86
N ARG A 208 -0.33 4.22 28.10
CA ARG A 208 0.97 3.55 27.98
C ARG A 208 1.71 3.57 29.32
N PRO A 209 2.26 2.44 29.77
CA PRO A 209 3.19 2.44 30.89
C PRO A 209 4.56 3.00 30.47
N GLY A 210 5.04 4.01 31.20
CA GLY A 210 6.40 4.53 31.06
C GLY A 210 6.65 5.41 29.82
N PRO A 211 7.89 5.92 29.68
CA PRO A 211 8.27 6.77 28.56
C PRO A 211 8.48 5.96 27.27
N ARG A 212 8.48 6.67 26.14
CA ARG A 212 9.04 6.13 24.89
C ARG A 212 10.53 6.32 24.86
N VAL A 213 11.20 5.41 24.18
CA VAL A 213 12.63 5.49 23.89
C VAL A 213 12.82 5.52 22.38
N GLU A 214 13.74 6.35 21.91
CA GLU A 214 14.12 6.37 20.51
C GLU A 214 14.91 5.09 20.17
N LEU A 215 14.52 4.43 19.09
CA LEU A 215 15.19 3.24 18.59
C LEU A 215 16.40 3.66 17.75
N PRO A 216 17.60 3.12 18.05
CA PRO A 216 18.74 3.24 17.15
C PRO A 216 18.43 2.62 15.77
N PRO A 217 19.14 3.05 14.71
CA PRO A 217 19.03 2.42 13.39
C PRO A 217 19.31 0.91 13.47
N ALA A 218 18.59 0.14 12.64
CA ALA A 218 18.91 -1.27 12.44
C ALA A 218 20.30 -1.42 11.79
N PRO A 219 21.05 -2.49 12.09
CA PRO A 219 22.24 -2.82 11.32
C PRO A 219 21.88 -3.10 9.86
N ALA A 220 22.87 -3.02 8.97
CA ALA A 220 22.68 -3.41 7.58
C ALA A 220 22.22 -4.88 7.49
N PRO A 221 21.29 -5.22 6.57
CA PRO A 221 20.89 -6.61 6.38
C PRO A 221 22.06 -7.44 5.86
N LEU A 222 22.05 -8.74 6.13
CA LEU A 222 23.03 -9.68 5.59
C LEU A 222 22.94 -9.75 4.06
N VAL A 223 21.70 -9.80 3.56
CA VAL A 223 21.38 -9.73 2.13
C VAL A 223 20.12 -8.91 1.92
N SER A 224 20.10 -8.16 0.83
CA SER A 224 18.90 -7.57 0.24
C SER A 224 19.02 -7.75 -1.26
N VAL A 225 18.20 -8.61 -1.84
CA VAL A 225 18.29 -8.98 -3.26
C VAL A 225 16.93 -8.87 -3.92
N VAL A 226 16.94 -8.45 -5.19
CA VAL A 226 15.81 -8.61 -6.09
C VAL A 226 15.90 -10.02 -6.67
N ASP A 227 15.11 -10.96 -6.16
CA ASP A 227 15.12 -12.35 -6.62
C ASP A 227 14.15 -12.60 -7.78
N VAL A 228 13.11 -11.75 -7.90
CA VAL A 228 12.19 -11.73 -9.04
C VAL A 228 12.07 -10.28 -9.53
N PRO A 229 12.80 -9.86 -10.58
CA PRO A 229 12.74 -8.49 -11.02
C PRO A 229 11.33 -8.09 -11.48
N GLY A 230 10.99 -6.81 -11.27
CA GLY A 230 9.84 -6.19 -11.90
C GLY A 230 9.85 -6.41 -13.41
N ASP A 231 8.70 -6.63 -14.03
CA ASP A 231 8.66 -6.59 -15.50
C ASP A 231 9.09 -5.19 -15.97
N ARG A 232 10.16 -5.16 -16.78
CA ARG A 232 10.71 -3.97 -17.44
C ARG A 232 10.74 -4.12 -18.96
N SER A 233 10.15 -5.19 -19.48
CA SER A 233 10.14 -5.52 -20.90
C SER A 233 8.84 -5.11 -21.60
N SER A 234 7.70 -5.21 -20.90
CA SER A 234 6.43 -4.75 -21.45
C SER A 234 6.39 -3.24 -21.64
N PRO A 235 5.46 -2.71 -22.45
CA PRO A 235 5.26 -1.26 -22.56
C PRO A 235 5.05 -0.58 -21.19
N ALA A 236 4.20 -1.16 -20.32
CA ALA A 236 3.97 -0.65 -18.97
C ALA A 236 5.22 -0.79 -18.09
N GLY A 237 5.94 -1.91 -18.18
CA GLY A 237 7.19 -2.13 -17.44
C GLY A 237 8.28 -1.11 -17.80
N ARG A 238 8.49 -0.85 -19.09
CA ARG A 238 9.43 0.19 -19.56
C ARG A 238 8.98 1.57 -19.12
N ALA A 239 7.70 1.92 -19.29
CA ALA A 239 7.18 3.22 -18.88
C ALA A 239 7.33 3.45 -17.36
N LEU A 240 7.11 2.42 -16.54
CA LEU A 240 7.31 2.51 -15.09
C LEU A 240 8.79 2.70 -14.74
N GLY A 241 9.68 1.89 -15.32
CA GLY A 241 11.12 2.01 -15.10
C GLY A 241 11.68 3.37 -15.52
N GLU A 242 11.33 3.84 -16.71
CA GLU A 242 11.70 5.18 -17.20
C GLU A 242 11.18 6.29 -16.29
N CYS A 243 9.93 6.19 -15.84
CA CYS A 243 9.32 7.20 -14.98
C CYS A 243 9.99 7.24 -13.60
N LEU A 244 10.23 6.08 -12.98
CA LEU A 244 10.92 5.98 -11.68
C LEU A 244 12.35 6.51 -11.76
N ALA A 245 13.09 6.16 -12.82
CA ALA A 245 14.46 6.64 -13.03
C ALA A 245 14.56 8.16 -13.28
N ALA A 246 13.47 8.79 -13.71
CA ALA A 246 13.40 10.23 -13.95
C ALA A 246 12.96 11.04 -12.72
N LEU A 247 12.63 10.40 -11.59
CA LEU A 247 12.30 11.08 -10.34
C LEU A 247 13.56 11.70 -9.73
N ALA A 248 13.41 12.87 -9.11
CA ALA A 248 14.50 13.49 -8.32
C ALA A 248 14.87 12.64 -7.11
N GLU A 249 13.88 12.01 -6.48
CA GLU A 249 14.00 11.13 -5.31
C GLU A 249 13.14 9.88 -5.58
N PRO A 250 13.69 8.84 -6.23
CA PRO A 250 12.97 7.59 -6.41
C PRO A 250 12.77 6.87 -5.07
N PRO A 251 11.69 6.07 -4.91
CA PRO A 251 11.55 5.20 -3.75
C PRO A 251 12.75 4.25 -3.60
N ASP A 252 13.13 3.95 -2.36
CA ASP A 252 14.23 3.02 -2.06
C ASP A 252 14.03 1.63 -2.69
N ASP A 253 12.77 1.24 -2.92
CA ASP A 253 12.34 -0.04 -3.50
C ASP A 253 11.86 0.07 -4.96
N ALA A 254 12.34 1.07 -5.73
CA ALA A 254 11.90 1.33 -7.11
C ALA A 254 11.92 0.08 -8.03
N ASP A 255 12.95 -0.77 -7.91
CA ASP A 255 13.07 -2.00 -8.69
C ASP A 255 12.07 -3.08 -8.28
N GLY A 256 11.53 -2.98 -7.06
CA GLY A 256 10.56 -3.91 -6.51
C GLY A 256 9.14 -3.75 -7.06
N TYR A 257 8.82 -2.62 -7.70
CA TYR A 257 7.48 -2.38 -8.24
C TYR A 257 7.21 -3.21 -9.49
N GLN A 258 6.10 -3.94 -9.47
CA GLN A 258 5.54 -4.61 -10.64
C GLN A 258 4.64 -3.64 -11.42
N PRO A 259 4.73 -3.56 -12.76
CA PRO A 259 3.88 -2.68 -13.53
C PRO A 259 2.41 -3.09 -13.44
N GLY A 260 1.54 -2.08 -13.44
CA GLY A 260 0.10 -2.18 -13.42
C GLY A 260 -0.53 -1.58 -14.66
N ALA A 261 -1.76 -1.08 -14.51
CA ALA A 261 -2.50 -0.43 -15.58
C ALA A 261 -1.81 0.87 -16.00
N MET A 262 -1.86 1.17 -17.31
CA MET A 262 -1.20 2.31 -17.91
C MET A 262 -2.18 3.13 -18.75
N LEU A 263 -2.06 4.45 -18.70
CA LEU A 263 -2.76 5.40 -19.57
C LEU A 263 -1.77 6.22 -20.35
N GLU A 264 -2.14 6.53 -21.60
CA GLU A 264 -1.41 7.43 -22.47
C GLU A 264 -2.35 8.51 -23.03
N ASN A 265 -1.85 9.74 -23.13
CA ASN A 265 -2.55 10.86 -23.76
C ASN A 265 -1.52 11.85 -24.34
N GLY A 266 -1.17 11.67 -25.61
CA GLY A 266 -0.11 12.46 -26.24
C GLY A 266 1.24 12.23 -25.55
N PRO A 267 1.95 13.27 -25.07
CA PRO A 267 3.23 13.11 -24.39
C PRO A 267 3.09 12.66 -22.93
N TYR A 268 1.87 12.57 -22.39
CA TYR A 268 1.64 12.19 -21.00
C TYR A 268 1.42 10.69 -20.87
N ARG A 269 2.10 10.07 -19.90
CA ARG A 269 1.84 8.69 -19.47
C ARG A 269 1.56 8.65 -17.97
N VAL A 270 0.55 7.90 -17.56
CA VAL A 270 0.29 7.54 -16.17
C VAL A 270 0.43 6.03 -16.07
N VAL A 271 1.45 5.56 -15.38
CA VAL A 271 1.69 4.13 -15.19
C VAL A 271 1.57 3.80 -13.71
N LEU A 272 0.73 2.83 -13.40
CA LEU A 272 0.63 2.33 -12.04
C LEU A 272 1.74 1.30 -11.78
N GLY A 273 2.28 1.33 -10.58
CA GLY A 273 3.21 0.33 -10.06
C GLY A 273 2.68 -0.19 -8.74
N ARG A 274 2.82 -1.48 -8.49
CA ARG A 274 2.40 -2.10 -7.24
C ARG A 274 3.55 -2.88 -6.61
N SER A 275 3.83 -2.58 -5.35
CA SER A 275 4.65 -3.42 -4.48
C SER A 275 3.74 -4.09 -3.42
N ALA A 276 4.31 -4.61 -2.34
CA ALA A 276 3.53 -5.33 -1.34
C ALA A 276 2.58 -4.41 -0.55
N GLU A 277 3.05 -3.23 -0.15
CA GLU A 277 2.30 -2.26 0.67
C GLU A 277 1.92 -0.99 -0.07
N HIS A 278 2.60 -0.72 -1.18
CA HIS A 278 2.48 0.53 -1.90
C HIS A 278 1.84 0.29 -3.26
N THR A 279 0.98 1.22 -3.65
CA THR A 279 0.72 1.46 -5.06
C THR A 279 1.14 2.87 -5.38
N ILE A 280 1.82 3.01 -6.50
CA ILE A 280 2.24 4.28 -7.04
C ILE A 280 1.49 4.55 -8.34
N ALA A 281 1.23 5.82 -8.61
CA ALA A 281 1.00 6.31 -9.96
C ALA A 281 2.17 7.19 -10.35
N CYS A 282 3.00 6.70 -11.27
CA CYS A 282 4.09 7.48 -11.83
C CYS A 282 3.59 8.18 -13.09
N VAL A 283 3.67 9.50 -13.09
CA VAL A 283 3.21 10.36 -14.18
C VAL A 283 4.43 10.94 -14.88
N SER A 284 4.57 10.71 -16.18
CA SER A 284 5.61 11.30 -17.01
C SER A 284 5.01 12.20 -18.09
N GLY A 285 5.69 13.30 -18.41
CA GLY A 285 5.30 14.23 -19.46
C GLY A 285 6.40 15.26 -19.76
N PRO A 286 6.10 16.32 -20.55
CA PRO A 286 7.10 17.31 -20.93
C PRO A 286 7.78 18.04 -19.77
N ALA A 287 7.12 18.11 -18.62
CA ALA A 287 7.63 18.74 -17.40
C ALA A 287 8.47 17.81 -16.51
N GLY A 288 8.71 16.56 -16.93
CA GLY A 288 9.43 15.54 -16.17
C GLY A 288 8.51 14.45 -15.60
N ALA A 289 8.98 13.78 -14.56
CA ALA A 289 8.26 12.72 -13.86
C ALA A 289 7.81 13.16 -12.46
N THR A 290 6.65 12.69 -12.03
CA THR A 290 6.15 12.85 -10.65
C THR A 290 5.56 11.54 -10.16
N LEU A 291 5.59 11.35 -8.84
CA LEU A 291 5.10 10.16 -8.19
C LEU A 291 3.93 10.51 -7.26
N GLN A 292 2.81 9.82 -7.41
CA GLN A 292 1.76 9.79 -6.40
C GLN A 292 1.84 8.45 -5.68
N LEU A 293 2.23 8.47 -4.41
CA LEU A 293 2.33 7.29 -3.56
C LEU A 293 1.03 7.15 -2.77
N ASP A 294 0.49 5.93 -2.76
CA ASP A 294 -0.61 5.56 -1.90
C ASP A 294 -0.20 4.37 -1.04
N THR A 295 -0.17 4.59 0.28
CA THR A 295 0.13 3.56 1.27
C THR A 295 -1.19 2.97 1.77
N PHE A 296 -1.28 1.64 1.76
CA PHE A 296 -2.47 0.94 2.21
C PHE A 296 -2.18 0.18 3.49
N VAL A 297 -2.68 0.71 4.60
CA VAL A 297 -2.61 0.00 5.90
C VAL A 297 -3.89 -0.82 6.07
N GLY A 298 -3.79 -2.15 5.97
CA GLY A 298 -4.88 -3.07 6.31
C GLY A 298 -5.08 -4.29 5.39
N ARG A 299 -5.84 -5.28 5.88
CA ARG A 299 -6.04 -6.60 5.23
C ARG A 299 -7.08 -6.63 4.11
N SER A 300 -7.89 -5.59 3.96
CA SER A 300 -8.95 -5.53 2.95
C SER A 300 -8.94 -4.15 2.34
N ILE A 301 -8.27 -3.99 1.21
CA ILE A 301 -8.42 -2.73 0.51
C ILE A 301 -9.63 -2.85 -0.41
N PRO A 302 -10.75 -2.16 -0.11
CA PRO A 302 -11.79 -1.95 -1.11
C PRO A 302 -11.15 -1.24 -2.31
N VAL A 303 -11.78 -1.36 -3.48
CA VAL A 303 -11.36 -0.59 -4.66
C VAL A 303 -11.19 0.89 -4.26
N ARG A 304 -10.01 1.45 -4.53
CA ARG A 304 -9.65 2.82 -4.12
C ARG A 304 -9.00 3.57 -5.29
N ARG A 305 -9.42 4.81 -5.52
CA ARG A 305 -8.82 5.70 -6.52
C ARG A 305 -7.60 6.41 -5.93
N LEU A 306 -6.56 6.54 -6.74
CA LEU A 306 -5.42 7.42 -6.48
C LEU A 306 -5.70 8.82 -7.04
N SER A 307 -5.43 9.85 -6.25
CA SER A 307 -5.58 11.26 -6.66
C SER A 307 -4.43 11.67 -7.57
N VAL A 308 -4.63 11.49 -8.87
CA VAL A 308 -3.68 11.93 -9.90
C VAL A 308 -4.22 13.18 -10.60
N PRO A 309 -3.43 14.28 -10.69
CA PRO A 309 -3.84 15.50 -11.38
C PRO A 309 -4.18 15.28 -12.86
N ALA A 310 -5.00 16.16 -13.42
CA ALA A 310 -5.36 16.11 -14.84
C ALA A 310 -4.11 16.24 -15.73
N GLN A 311 -4.05 15.42 -16.78
CA GLN A 311 -2.93 15.35 -17.73
C GLN A 311 -3.42 15.65 -19.14
N GLY A 312 -2.89 16.70 -19.76
CA GLY A 312 -3.32 17.11 -21.11
C GLY A 312 -4.84 17.35 -21.21
N GLY A 313 -5.45 17.95 -20.19
CA GLY A 313 -6.89 18.24 -20.13
C GLY A 313 -7.80 17.04 -19.80
N LYS A 314 -7.24 15.85 -19.56
CA LYS A 314 -8.00 14.66 -19.16
C LYS A 314 -7.77 14.30 -17.69
N VAL A 315 -8.82 13.87 -17.01
CA VAL A 315 -8.73 13.44 -15.61
C VAL A 315 -8.52 11.91 -15.57
N PRO A 316 -7.40 11.42 -15.03
CA PRO A 316 -7.18 10.00 -14.83
C PRO A 316 -8.08 9.44 -13.73
N PHE A 317 -8.78 8.35 -14.02
CA PHE A 317 -9.46 7.49 -13.06
C PHE A 317 -8.62 6.22 -12.89
N VAL A 318 -7.66 6.32 -11.97
CA VAL A 318 -6.66 5.29 -11.72
C VAL A 318 -6.69 4.88 -10.26
N GLY A 319 -6.35 3.64 -9.97
CA GLY A 319 -6.41 3.17 -8.60
C GLY A 319 -6.04 1.72 -8.43
N ILE A 320 -6.42 1.17 -7.28
CA ILE A 320 -6.19 -0.22 -6.94
C ILE A 320 -7.48 -1.02 -6.84
N ALA A 321 -7.33 -2.30 -7.13
CA ALA A 321 -8.33 -3.33 -6.99
C ALA A 321 -7.73 -4.53 -6.24
N PRO A 322 -8.56 -5.49 -5.77
CA PRO A 322 -8.06 -6.78 -5.31
C PRO A 322 -7.12 -7.41 -6.35
N ARG A 323 -6.05 -8.10 -5.94
CA ARG A 323 -5.08 -8.70 -6.87
C ARG A 323 -5.70 -9.73 -7.82
N SER A 324 -6.72 -10.44 -7.37
CA SER A 324 -7.48 -11.40 -8.17
C SER A 324 -8.45 -10.74 -9.16
N ALA A 325 -8.58 -9.41 -9.16
CA ALA A 325 -9.44 -8.70 -10.09
C ALA A 325 -8.95 -8.86 -11.53
N ALA A 326 -9.85 -9.28 -12.41
CA ALA A 326 -9.61 -9.44 -13.83
C ALA A 326 -10.43 -8.46 -14.69
N SER A 327 -11.51 -7.90 -14.14
CA SER A 327 -12.35 -6.92 -14.84
C SER A 327 -12.93 -5.89 -13.89
N MET A 328 -13.17 -4.69 -14.41
CA MET A 328 -13.89 -3.62 -13.75
C MET A 328 -14.85 -2.96 -14.73
N VAL A 329 -16.05 -2.64 -14.24
CA VAL A 329 -17.00 -1.75 -14.91
C VAL A 329 -17.26 -0.57 -13.97
N ALA A 330 -17.30 0.64 -14.52
CA ALA A 330 -17.54 1.87 -13.78
C ALA A 330 -18.63 2.71 -14.43
N ASP A 331 -19.59 3.19 -13.65
CA ASP A 331 -20.58 4.17 -14.08
C ASP A 331 -20.16 5.55 -13.61
N PHE A 332 -19.94 6.44 -14.57
CA PHE A 332 -19.52 7.83 -14.38
C PHE A 332 -20.67 8.82 -14.59
N GLY A 333 -21.93 8.38 -14.44
CA GLY A 333 -23.12 9.22 -14.59
C GLY A 333 -23.39 9.64 -16.03
N THR A 334 -22.78 8.98 -17.01
CA THR A 334 -22.94 9.27 -18.45
C THR A 334 -24.08 8.48 -19.11
N GLY A 335 -24.83 7.70 -18.33
CA GLY A 335 -25.94 6.87 -18.80
C GLY A 335 -25.56 5.44 -19.21
N GLU A 336 -24.28 5.20 -19.50
CA GLU A 336 -23.75 3.87 -19.82
C GLU A 336 -22.48 3.58 -18.99
N PRO A 337 -22.41 2.41 -18.31
CA PRO A 337 -21.20 1.97 -17.63
C PRO A 337 -20.06 1.65 -18.61
N VAL A 338 -18.85 2.04 -18.24
CA VAL A 338 -17.62 1.88 -19.04
C VAL A 338 -16.79 0.73 -18.48
N THR A 339 -16.22 -0.09 -19.36
CA THR A 339 -15.22 -1.09 -18.95
C THR A 339 -13.89 -0.40 -18.66
N VAL A 340 -13.33 -0.66 -17.47
CA VAL A 340 -12.05 -0.11 -17.04
C VAL A 340 -11.02 -1.25 -17.01
N PRO A 341 -9.90 -1.13 -17.76
CA PRO A 341 -8.82 -2.11 -17.71
C PRO A 341 -8.31 -2.33 -16.28
N VAL A 342 -8.09 -3.60 -15.92
CA VAL A 342 -7.46 -4.01 -14.66
C VAL A 342 -6.22 -4.84 -14.99
N VAL A 343 -5.07 -4.46 -14.42
CA VAL A 343 -3.79 -5.14 -14.58
C VAL A 343 -3.08 -5.18 -13.24
N ASN A 344 -2.65 -6.36 -12.80
CA ASN A 344 -1.90 -6.56 -11.55
C ASN A 344 -2.59 -5.93 -10.32
N GLY A 345 -3.91 -6.09 -10.22
CA GLY A 345 -4.72 -5.49 -9.14
C GLY A 345 -4.70 -3.96 -9.13
N THR A 346 -4.48 -3.32 -10.26
CA THR A 346 -4.59 -1.88 -10.45
C THR A 346 -5.52 -1.61 -11.63
N PHE A 347 -6.20 -0.46 -11.63
CA PHE A 347 -7.12 -0.10 -12.71
C PHE A 347 -6.78 1.28 -13.25
N ALA A 348 -7.09 1.51 -14.53
CA ALA A 348 -6.87 2.80 -15.14
C ALA A 348 -7.81 3.10 -16.31
N GLY A 349 -8.41 4.28 -16.31
CA GLY A 349 -9.17 4.83 -17.43
C GLY A 349 -9.12 6.35 -17.45
N TRP A 350 -9.34 6.98 -18.60
CA TRP A 350 -9.63 8.41 -18.65
C TRP A 350 -11.11 8.63 -18.34
N LEU A 351 -11.43 9.60 -17.47
CA LEU A 351 -12.83 9.95 -17.25
C LEU A 351 -13.48 10.41 -18.57
N PRO A 352 -14.66 9.89 -18.92
CA PRO A 352 -15.36 10.31 -20.12
C PRO A 352 -15.77 11.78 -20.02
N GLN A 353 -15.92 12.44 -21.17
CA GLN A 353 -16.47 13.79 -21.21
C GLN A 353 -17.88 13.79 -20.62
N GLY A 354 -18.18 14.77 -19.77
CA GLY A 354 -19.47 14.83 -19.08
C GLY A 354 -19.58 13.89 -17.87
N ALA A 355 -18.51 13.21 -17.46
CA ALA A 355 -18.50 12.41 -16.23
C ALA A 355 -18.97 13.23 -15.03
N THR A 356 -20.01 12.74 -14.35
CA THR A 356 -20.59 13.29 -13.12
C THR A 356 -20.73 12.19 -12.07
N PRO A 357 -20.60 12.50 -10.77
CA PRO A 357 -20.82 11.51 -9.73
C PRO A 357 -22.20 10.85 -9.84
N VAL A 358 -22.25 9.51 -9.76
CA VAL A 358 -23.49 8.74 -9.63
C VAL A 358 -24.12 8.96 -8.26
N TYR A 359 -23.29 9.22 -7.25
CA TYR A 359 -23.68 9.62 -5.90
C TYR A 359 -23.22 11.07 -5.64
N PRO A 360 -24.02 12.09 -6.03
CA PRO A 360 -23.61 13.50 -5.99
C PRO A 360 -23.23 14.00 -4.60
N GLU A 361 -23.86 13.46 -3.55
CA GLU A 361 -23.60 13.84 -2.17
C GLU A 361 -22.23 13.40 -1.66
N ARG A 362 -21.63 12.37 -2.29
CA ARG A 362 -20.30 11.85 -1.96
C ARG A 362 -19.25 12.22 -2.99
N GLY A 363 -19.68 12.59 -4.20
CA GLY A 363 -18.78 12.78 -5.32
C GLY A 363 -18.24 11.46 -5.89
N ASP A 364 -18.97 10.34 -5.72
CA ASP A 364 -18.52 9.00 -6.12
C ASP A 364 -19.12 8.52 -7.46
N ALA A 365 -18.36 7.72 -8.19
CA ALA A 365 -18.82 6.82 -9.24
C ALA A 365 -19.22 5.46 -8.65
N TRP A 366 -20.10 4.73 -9.34
CA TRP A 366 -20.36 3.33 -9.02
C TRP A 366 -19.37 2.43 -9.76
N VAL A 367 -18.84 1.40 -9.10
CA VAL A 367 -17.95 0.42 -9.74
C VAL A 367 -18.30 -1.01 -9.33
N ARG A 368 -18.08 -1.94 -10.26
CA ARG A 368 -18.12 -3.38 -10.02
C ARG A 368 -16.83 -4.02 -10.50
N VAL A 369 -16.21 -4.80 -9.63
CA VAL A 369 -14.97 -5.54 -9.89
C VAL A 369 -15.22 -7.02 -9.75
N ALA A 370 -14.72 -7.81 -10.70
CA ALA A 370 -14.86 -9.25 -10.70
C ALA A 370 -13.52 -9.97 -10.96
N ASP A 371 -13.41 -11.19 -10.43
CA ASP A 371 -12.30 -12.10 -10.73
C ASP A 371 -12.43 -12.71 -12.14
N ALA A 372 -11.44 -13.51 -12.54
CA ALA A 372 -11.42 -14.17 -13.85
C ALA A 372 -12.58 -15.16 -14.07
N ARG A 373 -13.27 -15.60 -13.00
CA ARG A 373 -14.44 -16.48 -13.05
C ARG A 373 -15.76 -15.67 -13.06
N GLY A 374 -15.68 -14.35 -13.07
CA GLY A 374 -16.83 -13.46 -12.99
C GLY A 374 -17.41 -13.29 -11.57
N VAL A 375 -16.74 -13.83 -10.54
CA VAL A 375 -17.16 -13.64 -9.15
C VAL A 375 -16.94 -12.20 -8.76
N THR A 376 -17.98 -11.53 -8.25
CA THR A 376 -17.89 -10.14 -7.81
C THR A 376 -17.02 -10.05 -6.56
N LEU A 377 -15.90 -9.33 -6.66
CA LEU A 377 -14.98 -9.05 -5.57
C LEU A 377 -15.34 -7.76 -4.85
N TYR A 378 -15.94 -6.81 -5.59
CA TYR A 378 -16.37 -5.53 -5.07
C TYR A 378 -17.53 -4.98 -5.90
N ASN A 379 -18.51 -4.38 -5.24
CA ASN A 379 -19.63 -3.68 -5.86
C ASN A 379 -20.02 -2.52 -4.94
N GLY A 380 -19.68 -1.29 -5.32
CA GLY A 380 -19.78 -0.14 -4.42
C GLY A 380 -19.41 1.17 -5.10
N SER A 381 -19.08 2.18 -4.30
CA SER A 381 -18.77 3.53 -4.78
C SER A 381 -17.29 3.87 -4.61
N VAL A 382 -16.73 4.61 -5.57
CA VAL A 382 -15.35 5.10 -5.55
C VAL A 382 -15.34 6.58 -5.90
N THR A 383 -14.63 7.39 -5.12
CA THR A 383 -14.55 8.84 -5.32
C THR A 383 -14.10 9.19 -6.73
N LEU A 384 -14.85 10.09 -7.39
CA LEU A 384 -14.63 10.45 -8.79
C LEU A 384 -13.56 11.53 -8.95
N ARG A 385 -13.53 12.53 -8.06
CA ARG A 385 -12.64 13.69 -8.14
C ARG A 385 -12.00 14.04 -6.81
#